data_AF-A0A1Z4V9Q8-F1
#
_entry.id   AF-A0A1Z4V9Q8-F1
#
_cell.length_a   1.000
_cell.length_b   1.000
_cell.length_c   1.000
_cell.angle_alpha   90.00
_cell.angle_beta   90.00
_cell.angle_gamma   90.00
#
_symmetry.space_group_name_H-M   'P 1'
#
loop_
_entity.id
_entity.type
_entity.pdbx_description
1 polymer ?
#
loop_
_entity_poly.entity_id
_entity_poly.type
_entity_poly.pdbx_seq_one_letter_code
_entity_poly.pdbx_strand_id
1 'polypeptide(L)'
;MQRTNTTSYPAPDQVKNNWEFTEVWIDPMLSPTYILLLLCDSEENCQIYDPKQGEKVVFSSNNYEAAKLWLLEDEYEPVEGRLLAAELV
;
A
#
# COMPACT_ATOMS: atom_id res chain seq x y z
N MET A 1 -41.09 0.80 -3.35
CA MET A 1 -39.97 1.37 -4.13
C MET A 1 -39.19 2.30 -3.22
N GLN A 2 -38.08 1.84 -2.65
CA GLN A 2 -37.21 2.69 -1.83
C GLN A 2 -36.01 3.10 -2.70
N ARG A 3 -35.80 4.40 -2.84
CA ARG A 3 -34.68 4.99 -3.57
C ARG A 3 -33.47 4.97 -2.64
N THR A 4 -32.46 4.18 -2.97
CA THR A 4 -31.17 4.23 -2.26
C THR A 4 -30.45 5.50 -2.71
N ASN A 5 -30.14 6.37 -1.75
CA ASN A 5 -29.26 7.50 -1.97
C ASN A 5 -27.85 6.95 -2.24
N THR A 6 -27.38 7.10 -3.47
CA THR A 6 -25.98 6.84 -3.82
C THR A 6 -25.13 7.89 -3.11
N THR A 7 -24.54 7.53 -1.98
CA THR A 7 -23.42 8.26 -1.41
C THR A 7 -22.28 8.16 -2.43
N SER A 8 -22.02 9.24 -3.15
CA SER A 8 -20.83 9.36 -3.99
C SER A 8 -19.62 9.25 -3.09
N TYR A 9 -18.82 8.21 -3.27
CA TYR A 9 -17.48 8.16 -2.72
C TYR A 9 -16.74 9.44 -3.18
N PRO A 10 -16.09 10.19 -2.28
CA PRO A 10 -15.20 11.24 -2.73
C PRO A 10 -14.19 10.58 -3.68
N ALA A 11 -13.95 11.21 -4.83
CA ALA A 11 -12.85 10.80 -5.69
C ALA A 11 -11.60 10.72 -4.80
N PRO A 12 -10.81 9.64 -4.87
CA PRO A 12 -9.53 9.61 -4.16
C PRO A 12 -8.82 10.89 -4.52
N ASP A 13 -8.42 11.65 -3.49
CA ASP A 13 -7.54 12.79 -3.69
C ASP A 13 -6.42 12.23 -4.55
N GLN A 14 -6.26 12.77 -5.77
CA GLN A 14 -5.17 12.35 -6.65
C GLN A 14 -3.91 12.81 -5.93
N VAL A 15 -3.40 11.99 -5.00
CA VAL A 15 -1.99 11.95 -4.65
C VAL A 15 -1.34 12.00 -6.01
N LYS A 16 -0.65 13.12 -6.30
CA LYS A 16 0.17 13.21 -7.51
C LYS A 16 1.02 11.95 -7.46
N ASN A 17 0.71 10.98 -8.31
CA ASN A 17 1.24 9.64 -8.18
C ASN A 17 2.71 9.73 -8.57
N ASN A 18 3.55 10.08 -7.60
CA ASN A 18 5.00 10.16 -7.70
C ASN A 18 5.65 8.83 -7.31
N TRP A 19 4.84 7.81 -7.05
CA TRP A 19 5.32 6.47 -6.75
C TRP A 19 6.01 5.90 -7.99
N GLU A 20 7.17 5.30 -7.77
CA GLU A 20 7.92 4.57 -8.79
C GLU A 20 7.45 3.11 -8.85
N PHE A 21 7.18 2.51 -7.69
CA PHE A 21 6.69 1.14 -7.60
C PHE A 21 5.82 0.89 -6.38
N THR A 22 5.07 -0.21 -6.45
CA THR A 22 4.29 -0.78 -5.36
C THR A 22 4.65 -2.25 -5.14
N GLU A 23 4.82 -2.65 -3.89
CA GLU A 23 4.95 -4.03 -3.43
C GLU A 23 3.74 -4.44 -2.58
N VAL A 24 3.34 -5.70 -2.70
CA VAL A 24 2.33 -6.31 -1.83
C VAL A 24 3.05 -7.18 -0.81
N TRP A 25 2.75 -6.95 0.46
CA TRP A 25 3.31 -7.70 1.58
C TRP A 25 2.20 -8.41 2.32
N ILE A 26 2.44 -9.67 2.70
CA ILE A 26 1.44 -10.54 3.30
C ILE A 26 1.89 -11.06 4.66
N ASP A 27 0.96 -11.18 5.60
CA ASP A 27 1.13 -12.02 6.78
C ASP A 27 0.52 -13.40 6.48
N PRO A 28 1.36 -14.44 6.22
CA PRO A 28 0.88 -15.77 5.88
C PRO A 28 0.27 -16.53 7.06
N MET A 29 0.45 -16.04 8.30
CA MET A 29 -0.09 -16.67 9.51
C MET A 29 -1.58 -16.35 9.72
N LEU A 30 -2.13 -15.36 9.01
CA LEU A 30 -3.52 -14.94 9.11
C LEU A 30 -4.40 -15.51 7.98
N SER A 31 -5.68 -15.78 8.29
CA SER A 31 -6.68 -16.25 7.33
C SER A 31 -8.00 -15.48 7.46
N PRO A 32 -8.46 -14.77 6.41
CA PRO A 32 -7.75 -14.54 5.16
C PRO A 32 -6.47 -13.72 5.39
N THR A 33 -5.44 -13.99 4.58
CA THR A 33 -4.11 -13.35 4.63
C THR A 33 -4.23 -11.85 4.80
N TYR A 34 -3.47 -11.28 5.75
CA TYR A 34 -3.40 -9.84 5.93
C TYR A 34 -2.48 -9.23 4.89
N ILE A 35 -2.82 -8.07 4.35
CA ILE A 35 -2.05 -7.41 3.30
C ILE A 35 -1.68 -6.00 3.76
N LEU A 36 -0.43 -5.63 3.52
CA LEU A 36 0.06 -4.26 3.53
C LEU A 36 0.59 -3.91 2.14
N LEU A 37 0.51 -2.64 1.78
CA LEU A 37 1.07 -2.12 0.53
C LEU A 37 2.27 -1.24 0.85
N LEU A 38 3.41 -1.53 0.24
CA LEU A 38 4.60 -0.68 0.31
C LEU A 38 4.72 0.09 -1.00
N LEU A 39 4.64 1.41 -0.94
CA LEU A 39 4.79 2.32 -2.08
C LEU A 39 6.05 3.13 -1.88
N CYS A 40 6.88 3.26 -2.91
CA CYS A 40 8.09 4.08 -2.86
C CYS A 40 8.15 5.01 -4.06
N ASP A 41 8.58 6.25 -3.84
CA ASP A 41 8.80 7.24 -4.89
C ASP A 41 10.24 7.23 -5.43
N SER A 42 10.49 8.02 -6.47
CA SER A 42 11.81 8.16 -7.09
C SER A 42 12.87 8.81 -6.20
N GLU A 43 12.49 9.37 -5.05
CA GLU A 43 13.37 9.97 -4.04
C GLU A 43 13.65 8.99 -2.89
N GLU A 44 13.30 7.70 -3.06
CA GLU A 44 13.39 6.63 -2.07
C GLU A 44 12.47 6.81 -0.85
N ASN A 45 11.55 7.79 -0.86
CA ASN A 45 10.57 7.91 0.21
C ASN A 45 9.55 6.79 0.06
N CYS A 46 9.39 6.01 1.12
CA CYS A 46 8.54 4.84 1.15
C CYS A 46 7.46 4.97 2.22
N GLN A 47 6.26 4.53 1.89
CA GLN A 47 5.10 4.51 2.78
C GLN A 47 4.47 3.12 2.78
N ILE A 48 4.11 2.65 3.97
CA ILE A 48 3.37 1.41 4.15
C ILE A 48 1.93 1.78 4.46
N TYR A 49 1.02 1.31 3.62
CA TYR A 49 -0.41 1.51 3.74
C TYR A 49 -1.08 0.24 4.26
N ASP A 50 -2.07 0.45 5.12
CA ASP A 50 -2.98 -0.58 5.58
C ASP A 50 -4.36 -0.39 4.93
N PRO A 51 -4.71 -1.24 3.93
CA PRO A 51 -6.01 -1.18 3.27
C PRO A 51 -7.19 -1.43 4.22
N LYS A 52 -7.02 -2.25 5.27
CA LYS A 52 -8.10 -2.53 6.23
C LYS A 52 -8.40 -1.36 7.15
N GLN A 53 -7.46 -0.43 7.33
CA GLN A 53 -7.65 0.80 8.11
C GLN A 53 -8.10 2.01 7.27
N GLY A 54 -8.68 1.77 6.09
CA GLY A 54 -9.13 2.84 5.19
C GLY A 54 -7.96 3.52 4.47
N GLU A 55 -7.02 2.73 3.96
CA GLU A 55 -5.83 3.20 3.24
C GLU A 55 -4.96 4.13 4.09
N LYS A 56 -4.83 3.81 5.38
CA LYS A 56 -4.05 4.60 6.32
C LYS A 56 -2.57 4.28 6.17
N VAL A 57 -1.72 5.32 6.17
CA VAL A 57 -0.27 5.14 6.31
C VAL A 57 0.05 4.72 7.75
N VAL A 58 0.63 3.52 7.91
CA VAL A 58 1.03 2.97 9.20
C VAL A 58 2.52 3.15 9.49
N PHE A 59 3.31 3.36 8.45
CA PHE A 59 4.74 3.64 8.56
C PHE A 59 5.23 4.46 7.36
N SER A 60 6.21 5.33 7.60
CA SER A 60 6.89 6.13 6.57
C SER A 60 8.40 6.10 6.80
N SER A 61 9.16 6.04 5.72
CA SER A 61 10.62 6.10 5.75
C SER A 61 11.16 6.82 4.53
N ASN A 62 12.43 7.21 4.58
CA ASN A 62 13.14 7.88 3.50
C ASN A 62 14.05 6.93 2.70
N ASN A 63 13.88 5.62 2.88
CA ASN A 63 14.58 4.60 2.09
C ASN A 63 13.83 3.26 2.15
N TYR A 64 13.96 2.47 1.09
CA TYR A 64 13.31 1.17 0.97
C TYR A 64 13.70 0.16 2.07
N GLU A 65 14.99 0.11 2.45
CA GLU A 65 15.47 -0.90 3.40
C GLU A 65 14.84 -0.72 4.78
N ALA A 66 14.64 0.52 5.24
CA ALA A 66 13.98 0.80 6.50
C ALA A 66 12.50 0.36 6.51
N ALA A 67 11.76 0.63 5.43
CA ALA A 67 10.39 0.13 5.27
C ALA A 67 10.33 -1.40 5.22
N LYS A 68 11.25 -2.02 4.48
CA LYS A 68 11.37 -3.48 4.38
C LYS A 68 11.66 -4.11 5.75
N LEU A 69 12.62 -3.58 6.50
CA LEU A 69 12.96 -4.09 7.83
C LEU A 69 11.77 -4.02 8.78
N TRP A 70 11.01 -2.91 8.75
CA TRP A 70 9.78 -2.77 9.54
C TRP A 70 8.76 -3.87 9.24
N LEU A 71 8.59 -4.25 7.97
CA LEU A 71 7.67 -5.35 7.58
C LEU A 71 8.17 -6.71 8.06
N LEU A 72 9.49 -6.95 7.96
CA LEU A 72 10.11 -8.19 8.41
C LEU A 72 10.09 -8.36 9.93
N GLU A 73 10.07 -7.27 10.70
CA GLU A 73 9.94 -7.31 12.17
C GLU A 73 8.62 -7.97 12.62
N ASP A 74 7.54 -7.77 11.85
CA ASP A 74 6.22 -8.35 12.09
C ASP A 74 5.95 -9.61 11.23
N GLU A 75 7.00 -10.26 10.72
CA GLU A 75 6.93 -11.51 9.94
C GLU A 75 6.15 -11.42 8.61
N TYR A 76 5.97 -10.21 8.07
CA TYR A 76 5.39 -10.06 6.73
C TYR A 76 6.38 -10.56 5.65
N GLU A 77 5.83 -11.19 4.62
CA GLU A 77 6.57 -11.68 3.46
C GLU A 77 6.15 -10.92 2.18
N PRO A 78 7.10 -10.57 1.28
CA PRO A 78 6.73 -9.95 0.02
C PRO A 78 6.09 -10.98 -0.91
N VAL A 79 5.00 -10.61 -1.56
CA VAL A 79 4.52 -11.32 -2.74
C VAL A 79 5.50 -11.03 -3.88
N GLU A 80 5.92 -12.07 -4.60
CA GLU A 80 6.95 -11.96 -5.63
C GLU A 80 6.62 -10.88 -6.68
N GLY A 81 7.56 -9.96 -6.89
CA GLY A 81 7.48 -8.91 -7.90
C GLY A 81 7.20 -7.51 -7.34
N ARG A 82 7.24 -6.52 -8.24
CA ARG A 82 6.86 -5.13 -8.00
C ARG A 82 5.98 -4.69 -9.15
N LEU A 83 4.94 -3.92 -8.84
CA LEU A 83 4.16 -3.23 -9.85
C LEU A 83 4.81 -1.87 -10.09
N LEU A 84 5.36 -1.66 -11.28
CA LEU A 84 5.99 -0.37 -11.61
C LEU A 84 4.91 0.63 -12.03
N ALA A 85 5.05 1.89 -11.64
CA ALA A 85 4.11 2.94 -12.05
C ALA A 85 4.06 3.10 -13.58
N ALA A 86 5.17 2.85 -14.26
CA ALA A 86 5.26 2.88 -15.73
C ALA A 86 4.44 1.77 -16.43
N GLU A 87 4.03 0.72 -15.72
CA GLU A 87 3.24 -0.40 -16.26
C GLU A 87 1.72 -0.12 -16.20
N LEU A 88 1.31 0.94 -15.52
CA LEU A 88 -0.10 1.31 -15.31
C LEU A 88 -0.64 2.31 -16.36
N VAL A 89 0.08 2.48 -17.47
CA VAL A 89 -0.20 3.44 -18.56
C VAL A 89 -1.20 2.89 -19.57
#